data_AF-G5SAE1-F1
#
_entry.id   AF-G5SAE1-F1
#
_cell.length_a   1.000
_cell.length_b   1.000
_cell.length_c   1.000
_cell.angle_alpha   90.00
_cell.angle_beta   90.00
_cell.angle_gamma   90.00
#
_symmetry.space_group_name_H-M   'P 1'
#
loop_
_entity.id
_entity.type
_entity.pdbx_description
1 polymer ?
#
loop_
_entity_poly.entity_id
_entity_poly.type
_entity_poly.pdbx_seq_one_letter_code
_entity_poly.pdbx_strand_id
1 'polypeptide(L)' 'MMHLCGLSRSTLYDLIKKNAFPQQITLGGKNVAWLQSEVTAWMADRIAQRKRGYDA' A
#
# COMPACT_ATOMS: atom_id res chain seq x y z
N MET A 1 9.37 0.47 -4.83
CA MET A 1 8.06 0.63 -4.15
C MET A 1 6.96 1.07 -5.12
N MET A 2 7.03 2.26 -5.77
CA MET A 2 6.02 2.69 -6.76
C MET A 2 5.87 1.73 -7.96
N HIS A 3 6.96 1.07 -8.37
CA HIS A 3 6.91 0.01 -9.39
C HIS A 3 6.37 -1.34 -8.87
N LEU A 4 6.48 -1.62 -7.56
CA LEU A 4 6.02 -2.88 -6.95
C LEU A 4 4.49 -2.87 -6.79
N CYS A 5 3.93 -1.75 -6.36
CA CYS A 5 2.48 -1.60 -6.20
C CYS A 5 1.78 -1.05 -7.46
N GLY A 6 2.53 -0.57 -8.47
CA GLY A 6 1.98 0.05 -9.68
C GLY A 6 1.17 1.33 -9.42
N LEU A 7 1.34 1.94 -8.24
CA LEU A 7 0.56 3.10 -7.79
C LEU A 7 1.25 4.41 -8.18
N SER A 8 0.45 5.36 -8.66
CA SER A 8 0.89 6.74 -8.80
C SER A 8 1.16 7.37 -7.42
N ARG A 9 2.04 8.38 -7.37
CA ARG A 9 2.33 9.14 -6.13
C ARG A 9 1.06 9.67 -5.47
N SER A 10 0.14 10.22 -6.27
CA SER A 10 -1.13 10.77 -5.78
C SER A 10 -1.99 9.69 -5.13
N THR A 11 -2.08 8.51 -5.75
CA THR A 11 -2.83 7.38 -5.19
C THR A 11 -2.21 6.87 -3.90
N LEU A 12 -0.87 6.82 -3.84
CA LEU A 12 -0.16 6.42 -2.62
C LEU A 12 -0.48 7.38 -1.47
N TYR A 13 -0.37 8.69 -1.68
CA TYR A 13 -0.69 9.70 -0.66
C TYR A 13 -2.17 9.69 -0.26
N ASP A 14 -3.07 9.45 -1.20
CA ASP A 14 -4.51 9.32 -0.91
C ASP A 14 -4.79 8.08 -0.04
N LEU A 15 -4.16 6.95 -0.34
CA LEU A 15 -4.27 5.73 0.47
C LEU A 15 -3.63 5.91 1.86
N ILE A 16 -2.49 6.59 1.96
CA ILE A 16 -1.86 6.96 3.25
C ILE A 16 -2.83 7.84 4.05
N LYS A 17 -3.45 8.86 3.43
CA LYS A 17 -4.43 9.74 4.07
C LYS A 17 -5.69 8.98 4.52
N LYS A 18 -6.11 7.98 3.75
CA LYS A 18 -7.24 7.10 4.06
C LYS A 18 -6.92 6.00 5.06
N ASN A 19 -5.69 5.94 5.61
CA ASN A 19 -5.20 4.82 6.43
C ASN A 19 -5.38 3.46 5.73
N ALA A 20 -5.40 3.46 4.40
CA ALA A 20 -5.59 2.31 3.55
C ALA A 20 -4.27 1.84 2.91
N PHE A 21 -3.13 2.26 3.46
CA PHE A 21 -1.80 1.82 3.08
C PHE A 21 -0.93 1.68 4.35
N PRO A 22 0.04 0.75 4.38
CA PRO A 22 0.96 0.60 5.50
C PRO A 22 1.64 1.90 5.89
N GLN A 23 1.83 2.12 7.19
CA GLN A 23 2.53 3.30 7.67
C GLN A 23 3.99 3.28 7.24
N GLN A 24 4.48 4.44 6.81
CA GLN A 24 5.88 4.60 6.48
C GLN A 24 6.72 4.68 7.75
N ILE A 25 7.77 3.87 7.82
CA ILE A 25 8.77 3.89 8.88
C ILE A 25 9.87 4.84 8.42
N THR A 26 10.12 5.91 9.20
CA THR A 26 11.23 6.82 8.89
C THR A 26 12.54 6.16 9.27
N LEU A 27 13.46 6.00 8.32
CA LEU A 27 14.80 5.45 8.58
C LEU A 27 15.84 6.55 8.86
N GLY A 28 15.39 7.80 8.92
CA GLY A 28 16.23 8.98 9.13
C GLY A 28 16.37 9.84 7.87
N GLY A 29 16.40 11.17 8.08
CA GLY A 29 16.49 12.15 7.00
C GLY A 29 15.27 12.11 6.07
N LYS A 30 15.53 11.98 4.76
CA LYS A 30 14.51 11.93 3.70
C LYS A 30 14.10 10.52 3.31
N ASN A 31 14.65 9.51 4.00
CA ASN A 31 14.48 8.10 3.66
C ASN A 31 13.34 7.51 4.48
N VAL A 32 12.39 6.91 3.77
CA VAL A 32 11.24 6.20 4.32
C VAL A 32 11.27 4.77 3.83
N ALA A 33 10.94 3.84 4.70
CA ALA A 33 10.79 2.43 4.38
C ALA A 33 9.42 1.93 4.82
N TRP A 34 9.06 0.77 4.32
CA TRP A 34 7.85 0.07 4.70
C TRP A 34 8.23 -1.35 5.06
N LEU A 35 7.53 -1.92 6.05
CA LEU A 35 7.73 -3.31 6.39
C LEU A 35 7.19 -4.18 5.25
N GLN A 36 8.04 -5.04 4.70
CA GLN A 36 7.66 -5.91 3.59
C GLN A 36 6.41 -6.74 3.92
N SER A 37 6.32 -7.26 5.14
CA SER A 37 5.16 -8.03 5.61
C SER A 37 3.85 -7.25 5.54
N GLU A 38 3.85 -5.96 5.92
CA GLU A 38 2.65 -5.12 5.85
C GLU A 38 2.25 -4.82 4.41
N VAL A 39 3.23 -4.56 3.54
CA VAL A 39 2.98 -4.30 2.12
C VAL A 39 2.43 -5.55 1.43
N THR A 40 2.97 -6.72 1.74
CA THR A 40 2.47 -8.02 1.23
C THR A 40 1.05 -8.30 1.73
N ALA A 41 0.78 -8.09 3.02
CA ALA A 41 -0.56 -8.27 3.59
C ALA A 41 -1.57 -7.30 2.96
N TRP A 42 -1.18 -6.03 2.76
CA TRP A 42 -2.00 -5.04 2.09
C TRP A 42 -2.32 -5.43 0.64
N MET A 43 -1.33 -5.93 -0.12
CA MET A 43 -1.57 -6.41 -1.48
C MET A 43 -2.55 -7.60 -1.50
N ALA A 44 -2.40 -8.54 -0.57
CA ALA A 44 -3.30 -9.68 -0.43
C ALA A 44 -4.73 -9.23 -0.10
N ASP A 45 -4.91 -8.28 0.82
CA ASP A 45 -6.21 -7.70 1.15
C ASP A 45 -6.86 -7.03 -0.08
N ARG A 46 -6.09 -6.24 -0.85
CA ARG A 46 -6.59 -5.61 -2.08
C ARG A 46 -7.00 -6.61 -3.14
N ILE A 47 -6.27 -7.71 -3.29
CA ILE A 47 -6.64 -8.81 -4.20
C ILE A 47 -7.92 -9.49 -3.72
N ALA A 48 -8.07 -9.73 -2.40
CA ALA A 48 -9.27 -10.30 -1.82
C ALA A 48 -10.49 -9.36 -1.99
N GLN A 49 -10.32 -8.06 -1.76
CA GLN A 49 -11.35 -7.05 -2.03
C GLN A 49 -11.76 -7.02 -3.50
N ARG A 50 -10.79 -7.14 -4.43
CA ARG A 50 -11.07 -7.21 -5.87
C ARG A 50 -11.84 -8.47 -6.25
N LYS A 51 -11.48 -9.63 -5.69
CA LYS A 51 -12.20 -10.89 -5.94
C LYS A 51 -13.64 -10.83 -5.45
N ARG A 52 -13.91 -10.11 -4.36
CA ARG A 52 -15.28 -9.94 -3.83
C ARG A 52 -16.23 -9.17 -4.75
N GLY A 53 -15.74 -8.50 -5.79
CA GLY A 53 -16.55 -7.83 -6.80
C GLY A 53 -16.86 -8.66 -8.05
N TYR A 54 -16.36 -9.89 -8.17
CA TYR A 54 -16.60 -10.78 -9.32
C TYR A 54 -17.55 -11.96 -9.01
N ASP A 55 -17.88 -12.15 -7.73
CA ASP A 55 -18.76 -13.22 -7.23
C ASP A 55 -20.14 -12.67 -6.81
N ALA A 56 -20.65 -11.66 -7.53
CA ALA A 56 -21.98 -11.08 -7.33
C ALA A 56 -22.74 -11.00 -8.66
#